data_AF-A0A535FUA1-F1
#
_entry.id   AF-A0A535FUA1-F1
#
_cell.length_a   1.000
_cell.length_b   1.000
_cell.length_c   1.000
_cell.angle_alpha   90.00
_cell.angle_beta   90.00
_cell.angle_gamma   90.00
#
_symmetry.space_group_name_H-M   'P 1'
#
loop_
_entity.id
_entity.type
_entity.pdbx_description
1 polymer ?
#
loop_
_entity_poly.entity_id
_entity_poly.type
_entity_poly.pdbx_seq_one_letter_code
_entity_poly.pdbx_strand_id
1 'polypeptide(L)' 'MARKKLSIVQPLLLTIPDVAVQLGVCRQTVYNLIYREGLPSILVGRIRRVHP' A
#
# COMPACT_ATOMS: atom_id res chain seq x y z
N MET A 1 17.92 -9.27 12.18
CA MET A 1 18.21 -7.83 12.26
C MET A 1 16.98 -7.06 11.76
N ALA A 2 16.22 -6.42 12.67
CA ALA A 2 15.05 -5.64 12.31
C ALA A 2 15.50 -4.28 11.75
N ARG A 3 15.26 -4.04 10.46
CA ARG A 3 15.57 -2.75 9.82
C ARG A 3 14.54 -1.73 10.30
N LYS A 4 14.90 -0.95 11.32
CA LYS A 4 14.11 0.20 11.80
C LYS A 4 14.10 1.25 10.67
N LYS A 5 12.94 1.49 10.07
CA LYS A 5 12.81 2.31 8.86
C LYS A 5 12.68 3.78 9.26
N LEU A 6 13.57 4.60 8.69
CA LEU A 6 13.71 6.03 8.92
C LEU A 6 12.39 6.79 8.80
N SER A 7 12.01 7.44 9.90
CA SER A 7 11.01 8.51 9.98
C SER A 7 11.59 9.79 9.37
N ILE A 8 11.51 9.89 8.06
CA ILE A 8 11.54 11.15 7.31
C ILE A 8 10.19 11.16 6.59
N VAL A 9 9.48 12.28 6.64
CA VAL A 9 8.12 12.48 6.12
C VAL A 9 8.11 12.37 4.58
N GLN A 10 8.46 11.20 4.08
CA GLN A 10 8.22 10.78 2.70
C GLN A 10 6.79 10.27 2.68
N PRO A 11 5.96 10.62 1.68
CA PRO A 11 4.65 10.01 1.54
C PRO A 11 4.83 8.50 1.54
N LEU A 12 4.39 7.85 2.61
CA LEU A 12 4.69 6.45 2.90
C LEU A 12 3.85 5.60 1.96
N LEU A 13 4.35 5.42 0.75
CA LEU A 13 3.73 4.58 -0.27
C LEU A 13 3.71 3.12 0.19
N LEU A 14 2.57 2.70 0.75
CA LEU A 14 2.35 1.37 1.28
C LEU A 14 2.37 0.35 0.14
N THR A 15 2.92 -0.82 0.43
CA THR A 15 2.79 -1.95 -0.50
C THR A 15 1.42 -2.60 -0.30
N ILE A 16 0.92 -3.29 -1.33
CA ILE A 16 -0.34 -4.05 -1.24
C ILE A 16 -0.40 -4.98 -0.01
N PRO A 17 0.65 -5.75 0.37
CA PRO A 17 0.59 -6.55 1.59
C PRO A 17 0.54 -5.71 2.87
N ASP A 18 1.20 -4.54 2.93
CA ASP A 18 1.12 -3.66 4.10
C ASP A 18 -0.31 -3.12 4.28
N VAL A 19 -0.95 -2.70 3.18
CA VAL A 19 -2.35 -2.24 3.18
C VAL A 19 -3.29 -3.36 3.60
N ALA A 20 -3.05 -4.59 3.12
CA ALA A 20 -3.85 -5.75 3.47
C ALA A 20 -3.79 -6.01 4.99
N VAL A 21 -2.61 -5.92 5.61
CA VAL A 21 -2.43 -6.04 7.06
C VAL A 21 -3.13 -4.90 7.80
N GLN A 22 -2.97 -3.66 7.34
CA GLN A 22 -3.55 -2.48 7.99
C GLN A 22 -5.09 -2.49 7.97
N LEU A 23 -5.69 -2.97 6.88
CA LEU A 23 -7.14 -3.06 6.72
C LEU A 23 -7.72 -4.40 7.23
N GLY A 24 -6.88 -5.37 7.59
CA GLY A 24 -7.32 -6.70 8.00
C GLY A 24 -8.00 -7.51 6.88
N VAL A 25 -7.64 -7.27 5.61
CA VAL A 25 -8.23 -7.94 4.44
C VAL A 25 -7.19 -8.70 3.63
N CYS A 26 -7.63 -9.50 2.66
CA CYS A 26 -6.71 -10.16 1.73
C CYS A 26 -6.25 -9.22 0.60
N ARG A 27 -5.14 -9.57 -0.07
CA ARG A 27 -4.59 -8.77 -1.19
C ARG A 27 -5.60 -8.57 -2.32
N GLN A 28 -6.45 -9.56 -2.58
CA GLN A 28 -7.48 -9.47 -3.61
C GLN A 28 -8.50 -8.37 -3.29
N THR A 29 -8.92 -8.27 -2.03
CA THR A 29 -9.78 -7.18 -1.58
C THR A 29 -9.11 -5.83 -1.76
N VAL A 30 -7.82 -5.70 -1.45
CA VAL A 30 -7.09 -4.44 -1.71
C VAL A 30 -7.12 -4.06 -3.20
N TYR A 31 -6.94 -5.02 -4.12
CA TYR A 31 -7.10 -4.74 -5.55
C TYR A 31 -8.53 -4.35 -5.94
N ASN A 32 -9.55 -4.98 -5.33
CA ASN A 32 -10.94 -4.56 -5.55
C ASN A 32 -11.16 -3.12 -5.07
N LEU A 33 -10.64 -2.74 -3.91
CA LEU A 33 -10.73 -1.38 -3.39
C LEU A 33 -10.06 -0.38 -4.36
N ILE A 34 -8.89 -0.73 -4.91
CA ILE A 34 -8.18 0.09 -5.90
C ILE A 34 -9.00 0.28 -7.18
N TYR A 35 -9.51 -0.81 -7.75
CA TYR A 35 -10.13 -0.77 -9.09
C TYR A 35 -11.63 -0.47 -9.09
N ARG A 36 -12.33 -0.71 -7.97
CA ARG A 36 -13.79 -0.58 -7.87
C ARG A 36 -14.22 0.55 -6.95
N GLU A 37 -13.49 0.77 -5.86
CA GLU A 37 -13.85 1.79 -4.86
C GLU A 37 -12.96 3.04 -4.94
N GLY A 38 -11.92 3.02 -5.79
CA GLY A 38 -11.07 4.17 -6.04
C GLY A 38 -10.01 4.41 -4.96
N LEU A 39 -9.55 3.37 -4.27
CA LEU A 39 -8.48 3.49 -3.29
C LEU A 39 -7.24 4.16 -3.93
N PRO A 40 -6.76 5.28 -3.36
CA PRO A 40 -5.71 6.09 -3.98
C PRO A 40 -4.42 5.29 -4.10
N SER A 41 -4.02 5.02 -5.35
CA SER A 41 -2.83 4.25 -5.65
C SER A 41 -2.09 4.82 -6.85
N ILE A 42 -0.77 4.62 -6.86
CA ILE A 42 0.10 5.03 -7.94
C ILE A 42 0.93 3.84 -8.44
N LEU A 43 1.29 3.86 -9.71
CA LEU A 43 2.25 2.92 -10.29
C LEU A 43 3.64 3.55 -10.25
N VAL A 44 4.56 2.91 -9.52
CA VAL A 44 5.98 3.27 -9.50
C VAL A 44 6.72 2.21 -10.31
N GLY A 45 7.00 2.51 -11.58
CA GLY A 45 7.47 1.52 -12.55
C GLY A 45 6.41 0.44 -12.79
N ARG A 46 6.73 -0.81 -12.44
CA ARG A 46 5.80 -1.96 -12.53
C ARG A 46 5.13 -2.31 -11.19
N ILE A 47 5.41 -1.57 -10.12
CA ILE A 47 4.93 -1.90 -8.77
C ILE A 47 3.85 -0.90 -8.37
N ARG A 48 2.68 -1.42 -7.97
CA ARG A 48 1.61 -0.59 -7.42
C ARG A 48 1.88 -0.25 -5.96
N ARG A 49 1.71 1.01 -5.61
CA ARG A 49 1.80 1.54 -4.26
C ARG A 49 0.52 2.27 -3.89
N VAL A 50 0.14 2.19 -2.63
CA VAL A 50 -1.07 2.82 -2.10
C VAL A 50 -0.67 4.00 -1.25
N HIS A 51 -1.35 5.12 -1.47
CA HIS A 51 -1.22 6.27 -0.57
C HIS A 51 -2.05 5.99 0.68
N PRO A 52 -1.51 6.19 1.89
CA PRO A 52 -2.26 6.02 3.13
C PRO A 52 -3.44 6.99 3.23
#